data_AF-A0A960QW95-F1
#
_entry.id   AF-A0A960QW95-F1
#
_cell.length_a   1.000
_cell.length_b   1.000
_cell.length_c   1.000
_cell.angle_alpha   90.00
_cell.angle_beta   90.00
_cell.angle_gamma   90.00
#
_symmetry.space_group_name_H-M   'P 1'
#
loop_
_entity.id
_entity.type
_entity.pdbx_description
1 polymer ?
#
loop_
_entity_poly.entity_id
_entity_poly.type
_entity_poly.pdbx_seq_one_letter_code
_entity_poly.pdbx_strand_id
1 'polypeptide(L)'
;MKSLLVPLTIAALMMTGCQMMNHGKGRIKLSDATRERALTVLREGVKKEGDDHFWPAMHAAEALTLAGFGGEVRAAVEPRLATEKDAQHRCGLARELVRAGDKSKLPILTEVLTSPDPYGHVHAAESLFKVYEVGDPVAIRKHYSPTKNIKLHLLAAEALARQG
;
A
#
# COMPACT_ATOMS: atom_id res chain seq x y z
N MET A 1 -32.82 50.08 -36.12
CA MET A 1 -31.75 50.94 -35.58
C MET A 1 -31.09 50.22 -34.40
N LYS A 2 -29.77 50.05 -34.50
CA LYS A 2 -28.78 49.67 -33.47
C LYS A 2 -28.86 48.25 -32.87
N SER A 3 -28.04 47.41 -33.48
CA SER A 3 -27.35 46.22 -32.99
C SER A 3 -26.94 46.28 -31.52
N LEU A 4 -27.12 45.16 -30.82
CA LEU A 4 -26.24 44.75 -29.73
C LEU A 4 -25.59 43.42 -30.12
N LEU A 5 -24.33 43.48 -30.54
CA LEU A 5 -23.43 42.32 -30.56
C LEU A 5 -23.13 41.95 -29.10
N VAL A 6 -23.47 40.74 -28.71
CA VAL A 6 -22.89 40.09 -27.52
C VAL A 6 -21.71 39.26 -28.02
N PRO A 7 -20.49 39.47 -27.51
CA PRO A 7 -19.36 38.63 -27.88
C PRO A 7 -19.53 37.26 -27.19
N LEU A 8 -19.75 36.22 -27.99
CA LEU A 8 -19.72 34.84 -27.53
C LEU A 8 -18.26 34.48 -27.21
N THR A 9 -17.89 34.60 -25.94
CA THR A 9 -16.58 34.21 -25.42
C THR A 9 -16.39 32.70 -25.55
N ILE A 10 -15.31 32.34 -26.24
CA ILE A 10 -14.76 30.99 -26.40
C ILE A 10 -14.42 30.42 -25.03
N ALA A 11 -15.09 29.34 -24.62
CA ALA A 11 -14.63 28.46 -23.55
C ALA A 11 -14.27 27.10 -24.17
N ALA A 12 -13.06 27.01 -24.72
CA ALA A 12 -12.47 25.74 -25.10
C ALA A 12 -12.16 24.96 -23.80
N LEU A 13 -13.03 24.02 -23.45
CA LEU A 13 -12.82 23.09 -22.36
C LEU A 13 -11.67 22.15 -22.78
N MET A 14 -10.44 22.48 -22.37
CA MET A 14 -9.30 21.58 -22.45
C MET A 14 -9.60 20.37 -21.57
N MET A 15 -10.12 19.30 -22.17
CA MET A 15 -10.11 17.95 -21.63
C MET A 15 -8.66 17.46 -21.63
N THR A 16 -7.82 18.07 -20.81
CA THR A 16 -6.53 17.51 -20.42
C THR A 16 -6.84 16.37 -19.47
N GLY A 17 -7.28 15.25 -20.06
CA GLY A 17 -7.42 14.00 -19.35
C GLY A 17 -6.10 13.74 -18.64
N CYS A 18 -6.16 13.72 -17.32
CA CYS A 18 -5.07 13.32 -16.46
C CYS A 18 -4.60 11.94 -16.94
N GLN A 19 -3.52 11.92 -17.72
CA GLN A 19 -2.87 10.68 -18.08
C GLN A 19 -2.41 10.08 -16.76
N MET A 20 -3.10 9.03 -16.31
CA MET A 20 -2.59 8.17 -15.26
C MET A 20 -1.19 7.79 -15.68
N MET A 21 -0.18 8.31 -14.98
CA MET A 21 1.20 8.03 -15.28
C MET A 21 1.41 6.53 -15.08
N ASN A 22 1.39 5.79 -16.18
CA ASN A 22 1.74 4.38 -16.27
C ASN A 22 3.23 4.25 -15.91
N HIS A 23 3.53 4.22 -14.60
CA HIS A 23 4.86 3.99 -14.07
C HIS A 23 5.21 2.52 -14.30
N GLY A 24 5.56 2.22 -15.56
CA GLY A 24 5.92 0.90 -16.03
C GLY A 24 6.69 1.03 -17.33
N LYS A 25 7.89 1.63 -17.28
CA LYS A 25 8.87 1.54 -18.37
C LYS A 25 9.15 0.04 -18.61
N GLY A 26 8.61 -0.50 -19.70
CA GLY A 26 8.86 -1.85 -20.21
C GLY A 26 8.46 -3.00 -19.26
N ARG A 27 7.25 -3.54 -19.39
CA ARG A 27 6.91 -4.81 -18.73
C ARG A 27 7.73 -5.91 -19.40
N ILE A 28 8.70 -6.49 -18.69
CA ILE A 28 9.38 -7.71 -19.14
C ILE A 28 8.31 -8.77 -19.38
N LYS A 29 8.20 -9.27 -20.62
CA LYS A 29 7.31 -10.37 -20.93
C LYS A 29 8.04 -11.68 -20.63
N LEU A 30 7.63 -12.36 -19.57
CA LEU A 30 8.10 -13.71 -19.27
C LEU A 30 7.50 -14.72 -20.27
N SER A 31 8.22 -15.80 -20.54
CA SER A 31 7.60 -16.97 -21.17
C SER A 31 6.55 -17.58 -20.24
N ASP A 32 5.55 -18.25 -20.80
CA ASP A 32 4.48 -18.88 -20.00
C ASP A 32 5.08 -19.85 -18.98
N ALA A 33 6.04 -20.68 -19.39
CA ALA A 33 6.76 -21.59 -18.49
C ALA A 33 7.48 -20.87 -17.34
N THR A 34 8.09 -19.69 -17.58
CA THR A 34 8.74 -18.94 -16.50
C THR A 34 7.73 -18.26 -15.59
N ARG A 35 6.64 -17.74 -16.17
CA ARG A 35 5.54 -17.17 -15.41
C ARG A 35 4.91 -18.21 -14.48
N GLU A 36 4.63 -19.40 -14.99
CA GLU A 36 4.07 -20.49 -14.19
C GLU A 36 5.01 -20.91 -13.06
N ARG A 37 6.30 -21.11 -13.34
CA ARG A 37 7.28 -21.41 -12.28
C ARG A 37 7.32 -20.31 -11.20
N ALA A 38 7.33 -19.04 -11.61
CA ALA A 38 7.33 -17.93 -10.66
C ALA A 38 6.05 -17.95 -9.80
N LEU A 39 4.88 -18.12 -10.41
CA LEU A 39 3.61 -18.20 -9.68
C LEU A 39 3.58 -19.40 -8.71
N THR A 40 4.14 -20.55 -9.09
CA THR A 40 4.26 -21.70 -8.18
C THR A 40 5.08 -21.34 -6.95
N VAL A 41 6.29 -20.78 -7.13
CA VAL A 41 7.16 -20.38 -6.01
C VAL A 41 6.47 -19.35 -5.11
N LEU A 42 5.80 -18.36 -5.70
CA LEU A 42 5.09 -17.33 -4.94
C LEU A 42 3.91 -17.91 -4.15
N ARG A 43 3.12 -18.80 -4.75
CA ARG A 43 1.99 -19.48 -4.10
C ARG A 43 2.43 -20.42 -2.98
N GLU A 44 3.59 -21.05 -3.12
CA GLU A 44 4.19 -21.83 -2.04
C GLU A 44 4.72 -20.93 -0.93
N GLY A 45 5.41 -19.84 -1.29
CA GLY A 45 5.99 -18.88 -0.36
C GLY A 45 4.96 -18.18 0.51
N VAL A 46 3.85 -17.71 -0.05
CA VAL A 46 2.80 -16.99 0.71
C VAL A 46 2.14 -17.86 1.77
N LYS A 47 2.17 -19.19 1.60
CA LYS A 47 1.63 -20.18 2.54
C LYS A 47 2.61 -20.58 3.65
N LYS A 48 3.88 -20.16 3.57
CA LYS A 48 4.86 -20.48 4.61
C LYS A 48 4.56 -19.66 5.88
N GLU A 49 4.67 -20.33 7.02
CA GLU A 49 4.48 -19.78 8.36
C GLU A 49 5.75 -19.97 9.19
N GLY A 50 5.80 -19.31 10.35
CA GLY A 50 6.99 -19.22 11.21
C GLY A 50 7.81 -17.96 10.95
N ASP A 51 8.56 -17.54 11.96
CA ASP A 51 9.26 -16.24 11.98
C ASP A 51 10.27 -16.10 10.83
N ASP A 52 11.07 -17.14 10.58
CA ASP A 52 12.06 -17.18 9.49
C ASP A 52 11.42 -17.06 8.09
N HIS A 53 10.12 -17.32 7.99
CA HIS A 53 9.38 -17.28 6.74
C HIS A 53 8.39 -16.13 6.65
N PHE A 54 8.21 -15.34 7.73
CA PHE A 54 7.20 -14.31 7.77
C PHE A 54 7.39 -13.27 6.65
N TRP A 55 8.56 -12.63 6.60
CA TRP A 55 8.84 -11.60 5.60
C TRP A 55 8.91 -12.13 4.17
N PRO A 56 9.56 -13.28 3.88
CA PRO A 56 9.45 -13.93 2.58
C PRO A 56 8.02 -14.19 2.13
N ALA A 57 7.12 -14.62 3.04
CA ALA A 57 5.71 -14.83 2.72
C ALA A 57 5.00 -13.50 2.38
N MET A 58 5.29 -12.41 3.10
CA MET A 58 4.73 -11.09 2.79
C MET A 58 5.23 -10.53 1.45
N HIS A 59 6.50 -10.75 1.09
CA HIS A 59 7.01 -10.40 -0.24
C HIS A 59 6.35 -11.24 -1.35
N ALA A 60 6.05 -12.51 -1.06
CA ALA A 60 5.29 -13.33 -2.00
C ALA A 60 3.85 -12.83 -2.19
N ALA A 61 3.18 -12.41 -1.10
CA ALA A 61 1.87 -11.78 -1.14
C ALA A 61 1.87 -10.48 -1.96
N GLU A 62 2.88 -9.63 -1.76
CA GLU A 62 3.07 -8.40 -2.54
C GLU A 62 3.16 -8.71 -4.04
N ALA A 63 4.05 -9.64 -4.42
CA ALA A 63 4.27 -10.02 -5.81
C ALA A 63 3.02 -10.65 -6.45
N LEU A 64 2.31 -11.52 -5.74
CA LEU A 64 1.05 -12.11 -6.21
C LEU A 64 -0.02 -11.05 -6.45
N THR A 65 -0.14 -10.09 -5.54
CA THR A 65 -1.10 -8.99 -5.67
C THR A 65 -0.80 -8.13 -6.90
N LEU A 66 0.47 -7.74 -7.09
CA LEU A 66 0.92 -6.98 -8.26
C LEU A 66 0.73 -7.75 -9.58
N ALA A 67 0.73 -9.08 -9.53
CA ALA A 67 0.47 -9.96 -10.66
C ALA A 67 -1.04 -10.21 -10.92
N GLY A 68 -1.95 -9.63 -10.12
CA GLY A 68 -3.40 -9.73 -10.29
C GLY A 68 -4.08 -10.81 -9.46
N PHE A 69 -3.37 -11.43 -8.50
CA PHE A 69 -3.87 -12.55 -7.69
C PHE A 69 -4.24 -12.15 -6.25
N GLY A 70 -4.74 -10.91 -6.06
CA GLY A 70 -5.13 -10.41 -4.73
C GLY A 70 -6.20 -11.25 -4.01
N GLY A 71 -7.07 -11.95 -4.75
CA GLY A 71 -8.00 -12.93 -4.17
C GLY A 71 -7.31 -14.10 -3.47
N GLU A 72 -6.26 -14.66 -4.09
CA GLU A 72 -5.46 -15.74 -3.49
C GLU A 72 -4.72 -15.25 -2.24
N VAL A 73 -4.19 -14.02 -2.30
CA VAL A 73 -3.49 -13.41 -1.17
C VAL A 73 -4.43 -13.22 0.02
N ARG A 74 -5.63 -12.69 -0.18
CA ARG A 74 -6.61 -12.53 0.91
C ARG A 74 -6.94 -13.87 1.56
N ALA A 75 -7.20 -14.91 0.77
CA ALA A 75 -7.49 -16.24 1.28
C ALA A 75 -6.34 -16.85 2.10
N ALA A 76 -5.09 -16.60 1.72
CA ALA A 76 -3.92 -17.13 2.42
C ALA A 76 -3.52 -16.32 3.67
N VAL A 77 -3.66 -15.00 3.62
CA VAL A 77 -3.11 -14.07 4.62
C VAL A 77 -4.12 -13.75 5.73
N GLU A 78 -5.40 -13.60 5.41
CA GLU A 78 -6.42 -13.15 6.38
C GLU A 78 -6.53 -14.04 7.63
N PRO A 79 -6.54 -15.38 7.53
CA PRO A 79 -6.68 -16.24 8.71
C PRO A 79 -5.58 -16.05 9.76
N ARG A 80 -4.38 -15.60 9.34
CA ARG A 80 -3.22 -15.41 10.23
C ARG A 80 -3.38 -14.25 11.20
N LEU A 81 -4.23 -13.26 10.89
CA LEU A 81 -4.47 -12.11 11.76
C LEU A 81 -5.11 -12.49 13.10
N ALA A 82 -5.87 -13.58 13.16
CA ALA A 82 -6.57 -13.99 14.37
C ALA A 82 -5.62 -14.36 15.52
N THR A 83 -4.47 -14.94 15.18
CA THR A 83 -3.49 -15.46 16.14
C THR A 83 -2.24 -14.60 16.25
N GLU A 84 -1.91 -13.78 15.25
CA GLU A 84 -0.70 -12.95 15.24
C GLU A 84 -0.73 -11.84 16.31
N LYS A 85 0.31 -11.83 17.15
CA LYS A 85 0.48 -10.90 18.28
C LYS A 85 1.63 -9.94 18.08
N ASP A 86 2.61 -10.28 17.25
CA ASP A 86 3.73 -9.40 16.97
C ASP A 86 3.25 -8.17 16.18
N ALA A 87 3.54 -6.98 16.69
CA ALA A 87 3.02 -5.73 16.11
C ALA A 87 3.57 -5.48 14.68
N GLN A 88 4.80 -5.90 14.39
CA GLN A 88 5.40 -5.73 13.07
C GLN A 88 4.80 -6.73 12.08
N HIS A 89 4.59 -7.97 12.51
CA HIS A 89 3.91 -8.99 11.70
C HIS A 89 2.46 -8.60 11.42
N ARG A 90 1.72 -8.10 12.42
CA ARG A 90 0.37 -7.56 12.21
C ARG A 90 0.35 -6.47 11.15
N CYS A 91 1.34 -5.56 11.16
CA CYS A 91 1.50 -4.55 10.11
C CYS A 91 1.77 -5.19 8.74
N GLY A 92 2.64 -6.18 8.65
CA GLY A 92 2.92 -6.92 7.41
C GLY A 92 1.66 -7.56 6.82
N LEU A 93 0.91 -8.31 7.62
CA LEU A 93 -0.33 -8.96 7.21
C LEU A 93 -1.37 -7.95 6.74
N ALA A 94 -1.61 -6.90 7.55
CA ALA A 94 -2.58 -5.86 7.23
C ALA A 94 -2.19 -5.11 5.94
N ARG A 95 -0.91 -4.78 5.76
CA ARG A 95 -0.38 -4.13 4.55
C ARG A 95 -0.71 -4.93 3.29
N GLU A 96 -0.42 -6.23 3.29
CA GLU A 96 -0.65 -7.05 2.11
C GLU A 96 -2.14 -7.29 1.83
N LEU A 97 -2.99 -7.34 2.86
CA LEU A 97 -4.44 -7.39 2.70
C LEU A 97 -5.01 -6.09 2.11
N VAL A 98 -4.54 -4.93 2.57
CA VAL A 98 -4.91 -3.63 2.00
C VAL A 98 -4.44 -3.53 0.54
N ARG A 99 -3.20 -3.93 0.25
CA ARG A 99 -2.67 -3.99 -1.12
C ARG A 99 -3.54 -4.88 -2.01
N ALA A 100 -4.02 -6.01 -1.47
CA ALA A 100 -4.92 -6.95 -2.15
C ALA A 100 -6.38 -6.46 -2.24
N GLY A 101 -6.66 -5.23 -1.84
CA GLY A 101 -7.94 -4.55 -1.99
C GLY A 101 -8.83 -4.54 -0.74
N ASP A 102 -8.42 -5.18 0.36
CA ASP A 102 -9.19 -5.14 1.61
C ASP A 102 -8.78 -3.95 2.50
N LYS A 103 -9.33 -2.77 2.17
CA LYS A 103 -9.10 -1.56 2.97
C LYS A 103 -9.67 -1.64 4.38
N SER A 104 -10.51 -2.63 4.71
CA SER A 104 -11.04 -2.80 6.08
C SER A 104 -9.93 -3.13 7.09
N LYS A 105 -8.72 -3.48 6.64
CA LYS A 105 -7.57 -3.78 7.51
C LYS A 105 -6.71 -2.55 7.86
N LEU A 106 -6.96 -1.38 7.28
CA LEU A 106 -6.27 -0.14 7.64
C LEU A 106 -6.31 0.23 9.14
N PRO A 107 -7.41 -0.03 9.89
CA PRO A 107 -7.44 0.21 11.33
C PRO A 107 -6.35 -0.53 12.11
N ILE A 108 -5.88 -1.69 11.66
CA ILE A 108 -4.78 -2.43 12.31
C ILE A 108 -3.48 -1.63 12.25
N LEU A 109 -3.18 -1.01 11.10
CA LEU A 109 -1.99 -0.16 10.96
C LEU A 109 -2.09 1.07 11.86
N THR A 110 -3.29 1.65 11.97
CA THR A 110 -3.55 2.80 12.84
C THR A 110 -3.42 2.42 14.32
N GLU A 111 -3.96 1.27 14.73
CA GLU A 111 -3.84 0.73 16.09
C GLU A 111 -2.38 0.55 16.47
N VAL A 112 -1.56 -0.05 15.60
CA VAL A 112 -0.13 -0.23 15.87
C VAL A 112 0.60 1.12 15.92
N LEU A 113 0.29 2.06 15.02
CA LEU A 113 0.93 3.39 14.99
C LEU A 113 0.62 4.25 16.23
N THR A 114 -0.56 4.02 16.83
CA THR A 114 -1.07 4.80 17.97
C THR A 114 -0.87 4.09 19.31
N SER A 115 -0.37 2.86 19.30
CA SER A 115 -0.15 2.09 20.52
C SER A 115 0.92 2.77 21.42
N PRO A 116 0.85 2.56 22.75
CA PRO A 116 1.89 3.04 23.66
C PRO A 116 3.27 2.43 23.41
N ASP A 117 3.32 1.22 22.84
CA ASP A 117 4.57 0.51 22.55
C ASP A 117 5.13 0.92 21.17
N PRO A 118 6.31 1.58 21.11
CA PRO A 118 6.88 2.04 19.84
C PRO A 118 7.40 0.91 18.94
N TYR A 119 7.44 -0.34 19.40
CA TYR A 119 8.02 -1.48 18.68
C TYR A 119 7.50 -1.63 17.24
N GLY A 120 6.21 -1.36 17.00
CA GLY A 120 5.57 -1.48 15.69
C GLY A 120 5.49 -0.19 14.86
N HIS A 121 5.82 0.98 15.42
CA HIS A 121 5.50 2.29 14.80
C HIS A 121 6.17 2.49 13.43
N VAL A 122 7.45 2.12 13.30
CA VAL A 122 8.18 2.21 12.03
C VAL A 122 7.51 1.34 10.96
N HIS A 123 7.14 0.11 11.30
CA HIS A 123 6.48 -0.81 10.38
C HIS A 123 5.07 -0.36 9.99
N ALA A 124 4.33 0.26 10.91
CA ALA A 124 3.01 0.82 10.61
C ALA A 124 3.12 1.99 9.62
N ALA A 125 4.03 2.96 9.87
CA ALA A 125 4.26 4.09 8.98
C ALA A 125 4.77 3.65 7.60
N GLU A 126 5.72 2.70 7.56
CA GLU A 126 6.18 2.11 6.29
C GLU A 126 5.04 1.44 5.52
N SER A 127 4.18 0.73 6.24
CA SER A 127 3.06 0.02 5.62
C SER A 127 2.06 0.98 5.00
N LEU A 128 1.67 2.03 5.73
CA LEU A 128 0.81 3.11 5.24
C LEU A 128 1.37 3.75 3.97
N PHE A 129 2.66 4.14 3.98
CA PHE A 129 3.35 4.64 2.80
C PHE A 129 3.28 3.67 1.61
N LYS A 130 3.61 2.39 1.82
CA LYS A 130 3.66 1.37 0.77
C LYS A 130 2.32 1.05 0.12
N VAL A 131 1.21 1.23 0.85
CA VAL A 131 -0.15 1.03 0.34
C VAL A 131 -0.84 2.33 -0.07
N TYR A 132 -0.11 3.45 -0.11
CA TYR A 132 -0.64 4.75 -0.51
C TYR A 132 -1.81 5.19 0.39
N GLU A 133 -1.69 5.04 1.69
CA GLU A 133 -2.70 5.41 2.68
C GLU A 133 -2.04 6.17 3.84
N VAL A 134 -2.83 6.94 4.59
CA VAL A 134 -2.35 7.68 5.78
C VAL A 134 -2.89 7.13 7.10
N GLY A 135 -3.86 6.21 7.06
CA GLY A 135 -4.53 5.71 8.27
C GLY A 135 -5.23 6.86 8.98
N ASP A 136 -5.00 7.03 10.28
CA ASP A 136 -5.38 8.22 11.03
C ASP A 136 -4.43 9.40 10.72
N PRO A 137 -4.92 10.47 10.06
CA PRO A 137 -4.10 11.64 9.72
C PRO A 137 -3.52 12.37 10.93
N VAL A 138 -4.19 12.33 12.08
CA VAL A 138 -3.68 12.95 13.32
C VAL A 138 -2.50 12.16 13.85
N ALA A 139 -2.62 10.83 13.88
CA ALA A 139 -1.58 9.93 14.32
C ALA A 139 -0.31 10.03 13.46
N ILE A 140 -0.44 9.99 12.14
CA ILE A 140 0.72 10.06 11.24
C ILE A 140 1.40 11.44 11.30
N ARG A 141 0.64 12.54 11.46
CA ARG A 141 1.21 13.89 11.64
C ARG A 141 1.96 14.06 12.95
N LYS A 142 1.54 13.38 14.02
CA LYS A 142 2.31 13.34 15.28
C LYS A 142 3.71 12.75 15.04
N HIS A 143 3.80 11.70 14.23
CA HIS A 143 5.07 11.05 13.86
C HIS A 143 5.90 11.81 12.82
N TYR A 144 5.28 12.73 12.07
CA TYR A 144 6.01 13.71 11.24
C TYR A 144 6.74 14.78 12.06
N SER A 145 6.38 15.01 13.33
CA SER A 145 7.10 15.99 14.16
C SER A 145 8.56 15.58 14.37
N PRO A 146 9.50 16.53 14.55
CA PRO A 146 10.91 16.20 14.77
C PRO A 146 11.11 15.20 15.93
N THR A 147 11.84 14.13 15.66
CA THR A 147 12.08 13.03 16.61
C THR A 147 13.47 12.45 16.41
N LYS A 148 13.99 11.75 17.43
CA LYS A 148 15.23 10.96 17.30
C LYS A 148 15.06 9.73 16.41
N ASN A 149 13.83 9.26 16.21
CA ASN A 149 13.55 8.16 15.29
C ASN A 149 13.39 8.68 13.86
N ILE A 150 14.52 8.95 13.20
CA ILE A 150 14.58 9.53 11.85
C ILE A 150 13.81 8.68 10.83
N LYS A 151 13.85 7.35 10.95
CA LYS A 151 13.13 6.45 10.04
C LYS A 151 11.62 6.67 10.12
N LEU A 152 11.07 6.71 11.34
CA LEU A 152 9.65 6.97 11.56
C LEU A 152 9.23 8.34 11.04
N HIS A 153 10.05 9.36 11.28
CA HIS A 153 9.83 10.71 10.76
C HIS A 153 9.73 10.74 9.23
N LEU A 154 10.70 10.13 8.54
CA LEU A 154 10.75 10.09 7.07
C LEU A 154 9.55 9.32 6.50
N LEU A 155 9.23 8.15 7.04
CA LEU A 155 8.10 7.35 6.57
C LEU A 155 6.75 8.05 6.81
N ALA A 156 6.60 8.75 7.93
CA ALA A 156 5.41 9.58 8.18
C ALA A 156 5.32 10.75 7.18
N ALA A 157 6.44 11.41 6.89
CA ALA A 157 6.50 12.46 5.88
C ALA A 157 6.15 11.93 4.48
N GLU A 158 6.68 10.76 4.11
CA GLU A 158 6.43 10.13 2.83
C GLU A 158 4.98 9.66 2.68
N ALA A 159 4.39 9.06 3.71
CA ALA A 159 2.97 8.68 3.71
C ALA A 159 2.07 9.90 3.50
N LEU A 160 2.35 11.01 4.19
CA LEU A 160 1.63 12.28 4.02
C LEU A 160 1.81 12.84 2.60
N ALA A 161 3.04 12.94 2.11
CA ALA A 161 3.33 13.49 0.79
C ALA A 161 2.69 12.68 -0.35
N ARG A 162 2.49 11.37 -0.16
CA ARG A 162 1.92 10.48 -1.17
C ARG A 162 0.40 10.63 -1.34
N GLN A 163 -0.29 11.35 -0.45
CA GLN A 163 -1.72 11.67 -0.54
C GLN A 163 -2.02 13.04 -1.19
N GLY A 164 -0.99 13.85 -1.48
CA GLY A 164 -1.13 15.23 -1.98
C GLY A 164 -1.37 16.24 -0.87
#